data_AF-A0A7X9PJI7-F1
#
_entry.id   AF-A0A7X9PJI7-F1
#
_cell.length_a   1.000
_cell.length_b   1.000
_cell.length_c   1.000
_cell.angle_alpha   90.00
_cell.angle_beta   90.00
_cell.angle_gamma   90.00
#
_symmetry.space_group_name_H-M   'P 1'
#
loop_
_entity.id
_entity.type
_entity.pdbx_description
1 polymer ?
#
loop_
_entity_poly.entity_id
_entity_poly.type
_entity_poly.pdbx_seq_one_letter_code
_entity_poly.pdbx_strand_id
1 'polypeptide(L)' 'ITLRNNTERPETILLGTNELVGTNPGAIKPALDKLFAGEWKKGSITELWDGKAAERIVKSFEKFNL' A
#
# COMPACT_ATOMS: atom_id res chain seq x y z
N ILE A 1 7.98 4.67 -0.96
CA ILE A 1 9.31 4.09 -1.23
C ILE A 1 9.59 3.09 -0.12
N THR A 2 9.93 1.85 -0.45
CA THR A 2 10.29 0.81 0.51
C THR A 2 11.63 0.19 0.13
N LEU A 3 12.61 0.22 1.04
CA LEU A 3 13.95 -0.35 0.86
C LEU A 3 13.98 -1.84 1.22
N ARG A 4 13.23 -2.64 0.47
CA ARG A 4 13.15 -4.11 0.60
C ARG A 4 13.00 -4.73 -0.78
N ASN A 5 13.29 -6.02 -0.87
CA ASN A 5 13.11 -6.80 -2.10
C ASN A 5 11.72 -7.46 -2.18
N ASN A 6 10.94 -7.48 -1.10
CA ASN A 6 9.62 -8.09 -1.04
C ASN A 6 8.65 -7.32 -0.12
N THR A 7 7.38 -7.71 -0.17
CA THR A 7 6.30 -7.19 0.67
C THR A 7 5.25 -8.28 0.91
N GLU A 8 4.67 -8.31 2.11
CA GLU A 8 3.47 -9.05 2.45
C GLU A 8 2.18 -8.32 2.03
N ARG A 9 2.32 -7.07 1.55
CA ARG A 9 1.24 -6.15 1.17
C ARG A 9 1.31 -5.73 -0.30
N PRO A 10 1.16 -6.66 -1.26
CA PRO A 10 1.29 -6.38 -2.69
C PRO A 10 0.29 -5.33 -3.18
N GLU A 11 -0.86 -5.18 -2.55
CA GLU A 11 -1.88 -4.18 -2.87
C GLU A 11 -1.36 -2.74 -2.76
N THR A 12 -0.41 -2.49 -1.86
CA THR A 12 0.23 -1.17 -1.72
C THR A 12 1.11 -0.81 -2.92
N ILE A 13 1.54 -1.82 -3.68
CA ILE A 13 2.34 -1.69 -4.91
C ILE A 13 1.46 -1.71 -6.15
N LEU A 14 0.49 -2.63 -6.22
CA LEU A 14 -0.36 -2.79 -7.40
C LEU A 14 -1.42 -1.68 -7.50
N LEU A 15 -2.01 -1.29 -6.38
CA LEU A 15 -3.08 -0.28 -6.32
C LEU A 15 -2.60 1.01 -5.65
N GLY A 16 -1.79 0.90 -4.60
CA GLY A 16 -1.30 2.05 -3.84
C GLY A 16 -0.13 2.79 -4.49
N THR A 17 0.46 3.72 -3.76
CA THR A 17 1.61 4.53 -4.20
C THR A 17 2.97 3.96 -3.75
N ASN A 18 3.03 2.81 -3.09
CA ASN A 18 4.30 2.26 -2.60
C ASN A 18 5.11 1.57 -3.71
N GLU A 19 6.41 1.83 -3.81
CA GLU A 19 7.32 1.09 -4.71
C GLU A 19 8.42 0.42 -3.88
N LEU A 20 8.69 -0.86 -4.15
CA LEU A 20 9.89 -1.54 -3.67
C LEU A 20 11.06 -1.12 -4.55
N VAL A 21 12.04 -0.46 -3.95
CA VAL A 21 13.24 0.01 -4.68
C VAL A 21 14.45 -0.88 -4.42
N GLY A 22 14.24 -2.00 -3.71
CA GLY A 22 15.26 -2.97 -3.36
C GLY A 22 16.15 -2.50 -2.21
N THR A 23 17.27 -3.21 -2.02
CA THR A 23 18.23 -2.96 -0.93
C THR A 23 19.53 -2.31 -1.41
N ASN A 24 19.69 -2.07 -2.71
CA ASN A 24 20.85 -1.36 -3.25
C ASN A 24 20.71 0.15 -2.97
N PRO A 25 21.63 0.79 -2.23
CA PRO A 25 21.59 2.23 -1.98
C PRO A 25 21.57 3.08 -3.25
N GLY A 26 22.17 2.58 -4.35
CA GLY A 26 22.16 3.24 -5.66
C GLY A 26 20.75 3.45 -6.24
N ALA A 27 19.74 2.69 -5.79
CA ALA A 27 18.36 2.84 -6.23
C ALA A 27 17.60 4.00 -5.55
N ILE A 28 18.14 4.56 -4.44
CA ILE A 28 17.48 5.63 -3.69
C ILE A 28 17.41 6.91 -4.51
N LYS A 29 18.54 7.33 -5.10
CA LYS A 29 18.62 8.58 -5.85
C LYS A 29 17.64 8.58 -7.04
N PRO A 30 17.62 7.58 -7.95
CA PRO A 30 16.65 7.53 -9.04
C PRO A 30 15.20 7.55 -8.57
N ALA A 31 14.88 6.85 -7.46
CA ALA A 31 13.53 6.85 -6.91
C ALA A 31 13.12 8.23 -6.38
N LEU A 32 14.01 8.92 -5.69
CA LEU A 32 13.76 10.28 -5.20
C LEU A 32 13.68 11.30 -6.35
N ASP A 33 14.53 11.18 -7.36
CA ASP A 33 14.48 12.05 -8.55
C ASP A 33 13.10 11.94 -9.24
N LYS A 34 12.60 10.72 -9.45
CA LYS A 34 11.24 10.45 -9.97
C LYS A 34 10.15 11.06 -9.08
N LEU A 35 10.29 10.94 -7.75
CA LEU A 35 9.34 11.49 -6.80
C LEU A 35 9.28 13.03 -6.90
N PHE A 36 10.44 13.69 -6.90
CA PHE A 36 10.52 15.15 -6.95
C PHE A 36 10.13 15.73 -8.32
N ALA A 37 10.29 14.97 -9.40
CA ALA A 37 9.78 15.32 -10.72
C ALA A 37 8.25 15.25 -10.83
N GLY A 38 7.55 14.73 -9.81
CA GLY A 38 6.11 14.51 -9.85
C GLY A 38 5.70 13.32 -10.73
N GLU A 39 6.66 12.50 -11.15
CA GLU A 39 6.47 11.30 -11.98
C GLU A 39 6.21 10.05 -11.14
N TRP A 40 5.98 10.22 -9.84
CA TRP A 40 5.62 9.12 -8.97
C TRP A 40 4.29 8.51 -9.38
N LYS A 41 4.15 7.19 -9.19
CA LYS A 41 2.92 6.50 -9.55
C LYS A 41 1.74 7.05 -8.74
N LYS A 42 0.60 7.20 -9.41
CA LYS A 42 -0.68 7.50 -8.77
C LYS A 42 -1.31 6.21 -8.27
N GLY A 43 -1.84 6.25 -7.05
CA GLY A 43 -2.55 5.11 -6.47
C GLY A 43 -4.06 5.30 -6.51
N SER A 44 -4.78 4.22 -6.25
CA SER A 44 -6.20 4.20 -5.95
C SER A 44 -6.42 3.73 -4.50
N ILE A 45 -7.62 4.00 -3.98
CA ILE A 45 -8.02 3.48 -2.68
C ILE A 45 -8.25 1.97 -2.81
N THR A 46 -7.56 1.17 -2.00
CA THR A 46 -7.79 -0.27 -1.93
C THR A 46 -9.17 -0.56 -1.36
N GLU A 47 -9.82 -1.60 -1.88
CA GLU A 47 -11.12 -2.04 -1.40
C GLU A 47 -11.11 -2.26 0.12
N LEU A 48 -12.18 -1.83 0.80
CA LEU A 48 -12.37 -1.94 2.26
C LEU A 48 -11.36 -1.16 3.11
N TRP A 49 -10.49 -0.35 2.52
CA TRP A 49 -9.57 0.52 3.25
C TRP A 49 -10.21 1.87 3.61
N ASP A 50 -11.47 1.80 4.05
CA ASP A 50 -12.38 2.91 4.32
C ASP A 50 -12.47 3.29 5.81
N GLY A 51 -11.65 2.66 6.66
CA GLY A 51 -11.66 2.86 8.10
C GLY A 51 -12.80 2.16 8.85
N LYS A 52 -13.69 1.42 8.16
CA LYS A 52 -14.90 0.81 8.76
C LYS A 52 -14.73 -0.66 9.15
N ALA A 53 -13.51 -1.03 9.54
CA ALA A 53 -13.20 -2.43 9.86
C ALA A 53 -13.96 -2.91 11.10
N ALA A 54 -14.05 -2.08 12.14
CA ALA A 54 -14.71 -2.43 13.39
C ALA A 54 -16.20 -2.70 13.18
N GLU A 55 -16.90 -1.85 12.43
CA GLU A 55 -18.33 -1.99 12.13
C GLU A 55 -18.61 -3.26 11.34
N ARG A 56 -17.74 -3.61 10.38
CA ARG A 56 -17.86 -4.88 9.64
C ARG A 56 -17.64 -6.10 10.53
N ILE A 57 -16.73 -6.02 11.49
CA ILE A 57 -16.45 -7.12 12.44
C ILE A 57 -17.65 -7.33 13.36
N VAL A 58 -18.17 -6.27 13.99
CA VAL A 58 -19.36 -6.34 14.85
C VAL A 58 -20.55 -6.91 14.08
N LYS A 59 -20.82 -6.39 12.88
CA LYS A 59 -21.88 -6.90 12.00
C LYS A 59 -21.70 -8.38 11.63
N SER A 60 -20.47 -8.88 11.57
CA SER A 60 -20.21 -10.30 11.31
C SER A 60 -20.57 -11.15 12.53
N PHE A 61 -20.23 -10.74 13.75
CA PHE A 61 -20.64 -11.46 14.97
C PHE A 61 -22.16 -11.47 15.17
N GLU A 62 -22.83 -10.35 14.92
CA GLU A 62 -24.30 -10.26 14.99
C GLU A 62 -24.98 -11.22 14.00
N LYS A 63 -24.38 -11.48 12.84
CA LYS A 63 -24.91 -12.46 11.87
C LYS A 63 -24.72 -13.91 12.30
N PHE A 64 -23.74 -14.20 13.15
CA PHE A 64 -23.45 -15.57 13.63
C PHE A 64 -24.17 -15.90 14.93
N ASN A 65 -24.59 -14.89 15.71
CA ASN A 65 -25.57 -15.10 16.77
C ASN A 65 -26.95 -15.23 16.12
N LEU A 66 -27.50 -16.45 16.14
CA LEU A 66 -28.88 -16.77 15.77
C LEU A 66 -29.88 -15.80 16.40
#